data_AF-T1FA38-F1
#
_entry.id   AF-T1FA38-F1
#
_cell.length_a   1.000
_cell.length_b   1.000
_cell.length_c   1.000
_cell.angle_alpha   90.00
_cell.angle_beta   90.00
_cell.angle_gamma   90.00
#
_symmetry.space_group_name_H-M   'P 1'
#
loop_
_entity.id
_entity.type
_entity.pdbx_description
1 polymer ?
#
loop_
_entity_poly.entity_id
_entity_poly.type
_entity_poly.pdbx_seq_one_letter_code
_entity_poly.pdbx_strand_id
1 'polypeptide(L)'
;MSNRDKRKCKNVGTKDLTQCRKCDLYYHELCAGLRCAQCEELFHYKCLQMTSENYEFEKNCSNITFKCDDCVNCSPSVEQLTIDVNKNNKVLLKELGKLQEMNENIKFEINGIKLKINADSNKSCTLEKSRVELRDEMKNFKSELKSSWSEVVGREVKKNVDVINLEVKKNVEVINPEVKYKNVIKLIRIGKKNENVVRPILIKFDDLKIKDLLFKNIYKLKTIGDDLAQVRLSHDLTREQRIKLKTVFEEDQKKNADGKGNFLFKVRGEVGKWHVVQIPTGKT
;
A
#
# COMPACT_ATOMS: atom_id res chain seq x y z
N MET A 1 -11.79 83.18 -46.21
CA MET A 1 -10.73 83.59 -45.24
C MET A 1 -10.34 85.03 -45.56
N SER A 2 -10.32 85.92 -44.57
CA SER A 2 -9.78 87.28 -44.79
C SER A 2 -8.24 87.23 -44.81
N ASN A 3 -7.60 88.18 -45.49
CA ASN A 3 -6.14 88.22 -45.69
C ASN A 3 -5.32 88.33 -44.37
N ARG A 4 -5.95 88.59 -43.22
CA ARG A 4 -5.28 88.58 -41.91
C ARG A 4 -5.04 87.15 -41.39
N ASP A 5 -5.96 86.21 -41.64
CA ASP A 5 -5.86 84.83 -41.15
C ASP A 5 -4.67 84.07 -41.78
N LYS A 6 -4.28 84.44 -43.01
CA LYS A 6 -3.18 83.80 -43.74
C LYS A 6 -1.78 84.15 -43.20
N ARG A 7 -1.63 85.18 -42.35
CA ARG A 7 -0.30 85.65 -41.88
C ARG A 7 0.21 84.94 -40.63
N LYS A 8 -0.64 84.35 -39.79
CA LYS A 8 -0.21 83.61 -38.58
C LYS A 8 0.28 82.18 -38.87
N CYS A 9 -0.01 81.63 -40.05
CA CYS A 9 0.24 80.22 -40.39
C CYS A 9 1.46 80.02 -41.34
N LYS A 10 2.37 81.02 -41.44
CA LYS A 10 3.50 80.98 -42.40
C LYS A 10 4.79 80.32 -41.91
N ASN A 11 4.88 79.95 -40.63
CA ASN A 11 6.09 79.36 -40.03
C ASN A 11 5.83 78.05 -39.28
N VAL A 12 5.00 77.15 -39.81
CA VAL A 12 4.86 75.79 -39.22
C VAL A 12 5.03 74.73 -40.30
N GLY A 13 5.92 73.76 -40.04
CA GLY A 13 6.27 72.70 -40.97
C GLY A 13 5.07 71.79 -41.27
N THR A 14 5.13 71.07 -42.39
CA THR A 14 4.07 70.18 -42.90
C THR A 14 3.72 68.98 -42.01
N LYS A 15 4.30 68.87 -40.80
CA LYS A 15 4.10 67.75 -39.86
C LYS A 15 2.93 67.94 -38.88
N ASP A 16 2.34 69.14 -38.78
CA ASP A 16 1.31 69.46 -37.78
C ASP A 16 -0.06 69.78 -38.42
N LEU A 17 -0.39 69.11 -39.53
CA LEU A 17 -1.68 69.24 -40.20
C LEU A 17 -2.67 68.19 -39.67
N THR A 18 -3.82 68.65 -39.18
CA THR A 18 -4.92 67.82 -38.71
C THR A 18 -6.12 67.90 -39.65
N GLN A 19 -6.93 66.85 -39.71
CA GLN A 19 -8.08 66.77 -40.60
C GLN A 19 -9.35 67.22 -39.86
N CYS A 20 -10.13 68.08 -40.50
CA CYS A 20 -11.42 68.51 -39.95
C CYS A 20 -12.48 67.44 -40.19
N ARG A 21 -13.06 66.88 -39.13
CA ARG A 21 -14.08 65.82 -39.21
C ARG A 21 -15.34 66.21 -40.01
N LYS A 22 -15.66 67.50 -40.13
CA LYS A 22 -16.86 67.99 -40.82
C LYS A 22 -16.71 68.25 -42.32
N CYS A 23 -15.51 68.47 -42.82
CA CYS A 23 -15.28 68.78 -44.24
C CYS A 23 -14.12 67.99 -44.86
N ASP A 24 -13.48 67.13 -44.08
CA ASP A 24 -12.36 66.28 -44.44
C ASP A 24 -11.11 67.00 -44.97
N LEU A 25 -11.05 68.33 -44.85
CA LEU A 25 -9.89 69.15 -45.25
C LEU A 25 -8.85 69.25 -44.14
N TYR A 26 -7.57 69.27 -44.53
CA TYR A 26 -6.43 69.40 -43.63
C TYR A 26 -6.12 70.87 -43.29
N TYR A 27 -5.78 71.12 -42.03
CA TYR A 27 -5.46 72.45 -41.52
C TYR A 27 -4.57 72.38 -40.28
N HIS A 28 -4.01 73.51 -39.87
CA HIS A 28 -3.19 73.58 -38.67
C HIS A 28 -4.05 73.87 -37.44
N GLU A 29 -4.04 72.97 -36.44
CA GLU A 29 -4.89 73.07 -35.23
C GLU A 29 -4.75 74.43 -34.52
N LEU A 30 -3.52 74.94 -34.39
CA LEU A 30 -3.24 76.24 -33.76
C LEU A 30 -3.83 77.47 -34.49
N CYS A 31 -4.18 77.36 -35.78
CA CYS A 31 -4.62 78.50 -36.59
C CYS A 31 -6.15 78.64 -36.67
N ALA A 32 -6.93 77.55 -36.52
CA ALA A 32 -8.40 77.59 -36.67
C ALA A 32 -9.16 76.37 -36.11
N GLY A 33 -8.53 75.55 -35.25
CA GLY A 33 -9.10 74.28 -34.78
C GLY A 33 -9.67 74.30 -33.38
N LEU A 34 -10.80 73.59 -33.22
CA LEU A 34 -11.36 73.19 -31.92
C LEU A 34 -11.39 71.67 -31.83
N ARG A 35 -11.06 71.15 -30.65
CA ARG A 35 -11.08 69.72 -30.33
C ARG A 35 -12.28 69.41 -29.45
N CYS A 36 -13.13 68.47 -29.87
CA CYS A 36 -14.25 68.04 -29.06
C CYS A 36 -13.75 67.28 -27.82
N ALA A 37 -14.18 67.68 -26.62
CA ALA A 37 -13.75 67.05 -25.37
C ALA A 37 -14.32 65.63 -25.16
N GLN A 38 -15.30 65.19 -25.96
CA GLN A 38 -15.95 63.89 -25.80
C GLN A 38 -15.42 62.83 -26.78
N CYS A 39 -15.31 63.16 -28.07
CA CYS A 39 -14.82 62.23 -29.09
C CYS A 39 -13.39 62.51 -29.54
N GLU A 40 -12.75 63.55 -29.01
CA GLU A 40 -11.38 63.99 -29.34
C GLU A 40 -11.16 64.41 -30.81
N GLU A 41 -12.22 64.42 -31.62
CA GLU A 41 -12.19 64.84 -33.03
C GLU A 41 -11.99 66.36 -33.19
N LEU A 42 -11.40 66.74 -34.33
CA LEU A 42 -10.97 68.10 -34.64
C LEU A 42 -11.86 68.76 -35.69
N PHE A 43 -12.18 70.02 -35.46
CA PHE A 43 -13.11 70.78 -36.29
C PHE A 43 -12.57 72.19 -36.57
N HIS A 44 -12.76 72.68 -37.80
CA HIS A 44 -12.63 74.10 -38.07
C HIS A 44 -13.74 74.87 -37.34
N TYR A 45 -13.38 75.94 -36.62
CA TYR A 45 -14.40 76.78 -35.97
C TYR A 45 -15.43 77.35 -36.98
N LYS A 46 -15.00 77.63 -38.22
CA LYS A 46 -15.89 78.07 -39.32
C LYS A 46 -16.84 76.98 -39.79
N CYS A 47 -16.41 75.71 -39.79
CA CYS A 47 -17.30 74.58 -40.11
C CYS A 47 -18.34 74.36 -39.01
N LEU A 48 -18.06 74.80 -37.78
CA LEU A 48 -18.99 74.81 -36.66
C LEU A 48 -19.89 76.06 -36.62
N GLN A 49 -19.85 76.92 -37.66
CA GLN A 49 -20.58 78.19 -37.70
C GLN A 49 -20.26 79.14 -36.54
N MET A 50 -19.10 78.98 -35.89
CA MET A 50 -18.65 79.88 -34.83
C MET A 50 -18.04 81.15 -35.41
N THR A 51 -18.25 82.28 -34.73
CA THR A 51 -17.54 83.52 -35.03
C THR A 51 -16.09 83.43 -34.56
N SER A 52 -15.20 84.28 -35.10
CA SER A 52 -13.82 84.35 -34.64
C SER A 52 -13.70 84.79 -33.17
N GLU A 53 -14.64 85.62 -32.70
CA GLU A 53 -14.71 86.06 -31.31
C GLU A 53 -15.01 84.90 -30.36
N ASN A 54 -15.99 84.05 -30.69
CA ASN A 54 -16.34 82.86 -29.91
C ASN A 54 -15.20 81.84 -29.89
N TYR A 55 -14.49 81.67 -31.02
CA TYR A 55 -13.32 80.81 -31.10
C TYR A 55 -12.17 81.26 -30.19
N GLU A 56 -11.83 82.55 -30.20
CA GLU A 56 -10.79 83.10 -29.34
C GLU A 56 -11.21 83.07 -27.86
N PHE A 57 -12.48 83.27 -27.54
CA PHE A 57 -13.01 83.13 -26.18
C PHE A 57 -12.82 81.70 -25.65
N GLU A 58 -13.31 80.68 -26.38
CA GLU A 58 -13.16 79.26 -26.03
C GLU A 58 -11.68 78.85 -25.87
N LYS A 59 -10.79 79.36 -26.73
CA LYS A 59 -9.36 79.02 -26.67
C LYS A 59 -8.64 79.64 -25.47
N ASN A 60 -9.08 80.81 -25.00
CA ASN A 60 -8.44 81.53 -23.90
C ASN A 60 -9.02 81.16 -22.52
N CYS A 61 -10.19 80.54 -22.47
CA CYS A 61 -10.82 80.06 -21.23
C CYS A 61 -10.41 78.61 -20.93
N SER A 62 -9.52 78.40 -19.95
CA SER A 62 -9.09 77.05 -19.55
C SER A 62 -10.16 76.22 -18.83
N ASN A 63 -11.24 76.84 -18.38
CA ASN A 63 -12.33 76.23 -17.62
C ASN A 63 -13.57 75.89 -18.48
N ILE A 64 -13.54 76.16 -19.79
CA ILE A 64 -14.62 75.86 -20.73
C ILE A 64 -14.09 74.82 -21.73
N THR A 65 -14.96 73.89 -22.14
CA THR A 65 -14.61 72.84 -23.10
C THR A 65 -15.64 72.76 -24.21
N PHE A 66 -15.15 72.65 -25.44
CA PHE A 66 -16.00 72.48 -26.62
C PHE A 66 -16.47 71.02 -26.75
N LYS A 67 -17.75 70.83 -27.08
CA LYS A 67 -18.32 69.55 -27.52
C LYS A 67 -18.98 69.74 -28.89
N CYS A 68 -18.72 68.82 -29.83
CA CYS A 68 -19.33 68.87 -31.15
C CYS A 68 -20.82 68.48 -31.11
N ASP A 69 -21.57 68.93 -32.12
CA ASP A 69 -23.00 68.68 -32.24
C ASP A 69 -23.33 67.19 -32.20
N ASP A 70 -22.54 66.34 -32.88
CA ASP A 70 -22.74 64.89 -32.87
C ASP A 70 -22.64 64.32 -31.46
N CYS A 71 -21.67 64.75 -30.65
CA CYS A 71 -21.53 64.28 -29.27
C CYS A 71 -22.62 64.81 -28.35
N VAL A 72 -23.08 66.05 -28.55
CA VAL A 72 -24.19 66.63 -27.79
C VAL A 72 -25.48 65.88 -28.12
N ASN A 73 -25.72 65.57 -29.40
CA ASN A 73 -26.93 64.88 -29.88
C ASN A 73 -26.93 63.38 -29.60
N CYS A 74 -25.75 62.73 -29.54
CA CYS A 74 -25.62 61.32 -29.16
C CYS A 74 -25.58 61.10 -27.65
N SER A 75 -25.53 62.16 -26.84
CA SER A 75 -25.60 62.02 -25.39
C SER A 75 -27.01 61.56 -25.01
N PRO A 76 -27.17 60.40 -24.35
CA PRO A 76 -28.49 59.93 -23.95
C PRO A 76 -29.13 60.95 -23.01
N SER A 77 -30.43 61.19 -23.19
CA SER A 77 -31.16 62.05 -22.28
C SER A 77 -31.12 61.45 -20.87
N VAL A 78 -31.21 62.31 -19.85
CA VAL A 78 -31.30 61.86 -18.44
C VAL A 78 -32.49 60.90 -18.25
N GLU A 79 -33.56 61.10 -19.00
CA GLU A 79 -34.72 60.21 -19.04
C GLU A 79 -34.37 58.82 -19.60
N GLN A 80 -33.64 58.74 -20.72
CA GLN A 80 -33.21 57.48 -21.30
C GLN A 80 -32.29 56.71 -20.35
N LEU A 81 -31.32 57.40 -19.72
CA LEU A 81 -30.46 56.80 -18.70
C LEU A 81 -31.27 56.24 -17.52
N THR A 82 -32.32 56.95 -17.10
CA THR A 82 -33.20 56.51 -16.01
C THR A 82 -33.96 55.22 -16.39
N ILE A 83 -34.44 55.13 -17.64
CA ILE A 83 -35.10 53.93 -18.15
C ILE A 83 -34.13 52.75 -18.18
N ASP A 84 -32.91 52.95 -18.67
CA ASP A 84 -31.92 51.87 -18.78
C ASP A 84 -31.46 51.38 -17.41
N VAL A 85 -31.22 52.29 -16.47
CA VAL A 85 -30.91 51.94 -15.06
C VAL A 85 -32.06 51.15 -14.44
N ASN A 86 -33.31 51.58 -14.63
CA ASN A 86 -34.47 50.88 -14.10
C ASN A 86 -34.64 49.47 -14.69
N LYS A 87 -34.37 49.31 -16.00
CA LYS A 87 -34.40 48.01 -16.66
C LYS A 87 -33.32 47.08 -16.10
N ASN A 88 -32.11 47.58 -15.94
CA ASN A 88 -31.00 46.82 -15.36
C ASN A 88 -31.27 46.41 -13.92
N ASN A 89 -31.80 47.33 -13.10
CA ASN A 89 -32.19 47.05 -11.71
C ASN A 89 -33.25 45.95 -11.63
N LYS A 90 -34.25 45.96 -12.53
CA LYS A 90 -35.25 44.89 -12.59
C LYS A 90 -34.63 43.52 -12.90
N VAL A 91 -33.63 43.47 -13.78
CA VAL A 91 -32.90 42.22 -14.08
C VAL A 91 -32.09 41.77 -12.87
N LEU A 92 -31.35 42.67 -12.24
CA LEU A 92 -30.55 42.38 -11.05
C LEU A 92 -31.40 41.87 -9.88
N LEU A 93 -32.57 42.46 -9.65
CA LEU A 93 -33.50 42.00 -8.60
C LEU A 93 -34.02 40.58 -8.87
N LYS A 94 -34.27 40.22 -10.13
CA LYS A 94 -34.66 38.85 -10.49
C LYS A 94 -33.54 37.85 -10.25
N GLU A 95 -32.32 38.18 -10.66
CA GLU A 95 -31.14 37.34 -10.43
C GLU A 95 -30.85 37.15 -8.93
N LEU A 96 -30.98 38.22 -8.14
CA LEU A 96 -30.86 38.16 -6.67
C LEU A 96 -31.88 37.22 -6.04
N GLY A 97 -33.13 37.22 -6.52
CA GLY A 97 -34.16 36.29 -6.04
C GLY A 97 -33.78 34.82 -6.29
N LYS A 98 -33.27 34.50 -7.48
CA LYS A 98 -32.79 33.14 -7.79
C LYS A 98 -31.62 32.73 -6.89
N LEU A 99 -30.67 33.63 -6.64
CA LEU A 99 -29.54 33.37 -5.75
C LEU A 99 -29.99 33.08 -4.32
N GLN A 100 -31.00 33.82 -3.83
CA GLN A 100 -31.57 33.59 -2.50
C GLN A 100 -32.24 32.21 -2.41
N GLU A 101 -33.02 31.82 -3.41
CA GLU A 101 -33.66 30.50 -3.45
C GLU A 101 -32.63 29.37 -3.47
N MET A 102 -31.62 29.47 -4.32
CA MET A 102 -30.53 28.49 -4.36
C MET A 102 -29.79 28.40 -3.02
N ASN A 103 -29.56 29.54 -2.35
CA ASN A 103 -28.87 29.57 -1.06
C ASN A 103 -29.68 28.88 0.05
N GLU A 104 -31.01 29.05 0.07
CA GLU A 104 -31.88 28.33 1.01
C GLU A 104 -31.90 26.83 0.72
N ASN A 105 -31.92 26.42 -0.56
CA ASN A 105 -31.81 25.01 -0.95
C ASN A 105 -30.48 24.40 -0.49
N ILE A 106 -29.35 25.08 -0.75
CA ILE A 106 -28.02 24.65 -0.29
C ILE A 106 -28.00 24.50 1.23
N LYS A 107 -28.56 25.46 1.97
CA LYS A 107 -28.63 25.43 3.43
C LYS A 107 -29.47 24.24 3.94
N PHE A 108 -30.57 23.92 3.28
CA PHE A 108 -31.39 22.75 3.59
C PHE A 108 -30.61 21.45 3.37
N GLU A 109 -29.93 21.31 2.24
CA GLU A 109 -29.11 20.14 1.93
C GLU A 109 -27.94 19.96 2.93
N ILE A 110 -27.24 21.05 3.26
CA ILE A 110 -26.16 21.04 4.26
C ILE A 110 -26.67 20.54 5.62
N ASN A 111 -27.85 21.00 6.05
CA ASN A 111 -28.45 20.52 7.30
C ASN A 111 -28.80 19.03 7.21
N GLY A 112 -29.33 18.56 6.08
CA GLY A 112 -29.58 17.13 5.84
C GLY A 112 -28.31 16.28 5.91
N ILE A 113 -27.21 16.74 5.30
CA ILE A 113 -25.91 16.07 5.35
C ILE A 113 -25.38 16.03 6.79
N LYS A 114 -25.47 17.14 7.53
CA LYS A 114 -25.02 17.23 8.92
C LYS A 114 -25.72 16.21 9.82
N LEU A 115 -27.02 16.01 9.65
CA LEU A 115 -27.79 15.00 10.40
C LEU A 115 -27.31 13.58 10.08
N LYS A 116 -27.08 13.26 8.80
CA LYS A 116 -26.56 11.94 8.38
C LYS A 116 -25.17 11.66 8.97
N ILE A 117 -24.25 12.62 8.89
CA ILE A 117 -22.90 12.51 9.45
C ILE A 117 -22.95 12.22 10.96
N ASN A 118 -23.80 12.91 11.71
CA ASN A 118 -23.93 12.66 13.15
C ASN A 118 -24.46 11.26 13.46
N ALA A 119 -25.45 10.78 12.68
CA ALA A 119 -25.98 9.43 12.85
C ALA A 119 -24.90 8.36 12.59
N ASP A 120 -24.11 8.54 11.54
CA ASP A 120 -23.06 7.57 11.18
C ASP A 120 -21.85 7.64 12.13
N SER A 121 -21.51 8.83 12.63
CA SER A 121 -20.51 8.99 13.70
C SER A 121 -20.89 8.20 14.96
N ASN A 122 -22.16 8.25 15.36
CA ASN A 122 -22.64 7.50 16.52
C ASN A 122 -22.56 5.97 16.29
N LYS A 123 -22.95 5.49 15.10
CA LYS A 123 -22.80 4.06 14.74
C LYS A 123 -21.34 3.63 14.76
N SER A 124 -20.44 4.45 14.22
CA SER A 124 -19.00 4.19 14.22
C SER A 124 -18.44 4.10 15.64
N CYS A 125 -18.90 4.95 16.56
CA CYS A 125 -18.50 4.88 17.97
C CYS A 125 -18.92 3.55 18.62
N THR A 126 -20.14 3.09 18.36
CA THR A 126 -20.64 1.80 18.87
C THR A 126 -19.83 0.63 18.31
N LEU A 127 -19.57 0.61 17.00
CA LEU A 127 -18.76 -0.43 16.37
C LEU A 127 -17.34 -0.48 16.96
N GLU A 128 -16.76 0.69 17.25
CA GLU A 128 -15.44 0.77 17.85
C GLU A 128 -15.42 0.19 19.26
N LYS A 129 -16.47 0.41 20.08
CA LYS A 129 -16.60 -0.22 21.39
C LYS A 129 -16.66 -1.74 21.28
N SER A 130 -17.54 -2.28 20.44
CA SER A 130 -17.65 -3.73 20.22
C SER A 130 -16.35 -4.34 19.68
N ARG A 131 -15.61 -3.61 18.84
CA ARG A 131 -14.29 -4.04 18.33
C ARG A 131 -13.27 -4.19 19.46
N VAL A 132 -13.26 -3.27 20.41
CA VAL A 132 -12.36 -3.33 21.58
C VAL A 132 -12.75 -4.49 22.49
N GLU A 133 -14.04 -4.64 22.80
CA GLU A 133 -14.55 -5.75 23.62
C GLU A 133 -14.16 -7.12 23.04
N LEU A 134 -14.43 -7.36 21.75
CA LEU A 134 -14.06 -8.60 21.07
C LEU A 134 -12.54 -8.86 21.08
N ARG A 135 -11.73 -7.80 20.98
CA ARG A 135 -10.27 -7.93 21.03
C ARG A 135 -9.81 -8.41 22.40
N ASP A 136 -10.41 -7.90 23.46
CA ASP A 136 -10.02 -8.26 24.82
C ASP A 136 -10.52 -9.66 25.18
N GLU A 137 -11.74 -10.03 24.77
CA GLU A 137 -12.22 -11.42 24.85
C GLU A 137 -11.28 -12.40 24.14
N MET A 138 -10.83 -12.06 22.92
CA MET A 138 -9.90 -12.90 22.16
C MET A 138 -8.53 -13.05 22.85
N LYS A 139 -8.03 -11.99 23.53
CA LYS A 139 -6.81 -12.08 24.33
C LYS A 139 -7.01 -13.01 25.53
N ASN A 140 -8.15 -12.89 26.21
CA ASN A 140 -8.50 -13.72 27.36
C ASN A 140 -8.58 -15.19 26.94
N PHE A 141 -9.36 -15.50 25.90
CA PHE A 141 -9.48 -16.85 25.36
C PHE A 141 -8.11 -17.44 24.98
N LYS A 142 -7.24 -16.65 24.33
CA LYS A 142 -5.88 -17.09 24.00
C LYS A 142 -5.06 -17.43 25.24
N SER A 143 -5.19 -16.66 26.32
CA SER A 143 -4.48 -16.91 27.58
C SER A 143 -4.99 -18.16 28.29
N GLU A 144 -6.31 -18.34 28.35
CA GLU A 144 -6.96 -19.52 28.93
C GLU A 144 -6.55 -20.79 28.18
N LEU A 145 -6.61 -20.74 26.85
CA LEU A 145 -6.20 -21.86 26.00
C LEU A 145 -4.71 -22.21 26.24
N LYS A 146 -3.83 -21.21 26.32
CA LYS A 146 -2.40 -21.44 26.61
C LYS A 146 -2.21 -22.09 27.99
N SER A 147 -2.96 -21.66 29.00
CA SER A 147 -2.91 -22.25 30.34
C SER A 147 -3.39 -23.70 30.33
N SER A 148 -4.57 -23.96 29.75
CA SER A 148 -5.18 -25.28 29.65
C SER A 148 -4.27 -26.28 28.94
N TRP A 149 -3.67 -25.90 27.81
CA TRP A 149 -2.71 -26.75 27.11
C TRP A 149 -1.46 -27.03 27.94
N SER A 150 -0.95 -26.03 28.67
CA SER A 150 0.21 -26.21 29.55
C SER A 150 -0.08 -27.20 30.66
N GLU A 151 -1.29 -27.16 31.24
CA GLU A 151 -1.73 -28.14 32.23
C GLU A 151 -1.87 -29.55 31.67
N VAL A 152 -2.49 -29.71 30.50
CA VAL A 152 -2.66 -31.03 29.84
C VAL A 152 -1.30 -31.66 29.56
N VAL A 153 -0.35 -30.87 29.03
CA VAL A 153 1.02 -31.35 28.79
C VAL A 153 1.73 -31.72 30.09
N GLY A 154 1.60 -30.88 31.12
CA GLY A 154 2.24 -31.10 32.42
C GLY A 154 1.71 -32.33 33.17
N ARG A 155 0.40 -32.58 33.12
CA ARG A 155 -0.24 -33.69 33.85
C ARG A 155 -0.20 -35.00 33.08
N GLU A 156 -0.60 -35.01 31.82
CA GLU A 156 -0.90 -36.24 31.10
C GLU A 156 0.26 -36.68 30.22
N VAL A 157 0.74 -35.78 29.36
CA VAL A 157 1.81 -36.11 28.40
C VAL A 157 3.11 -36.42 29.14
N LYS A 158 3.48 -35.60 30.13
CA LYS A 158 4.72 -35.79 30.89
C LYS A 158 4.74 -37.13 31.64
N LYS A 159 3.66 -37.47 32.35
CA LYS A 159 3.55 -38.77 33.06
C LYS A 159 3.68 -39.95 32.10
N ASN A 160 3.00 -39.90 30.96
CA ASN A 160 3.06 -40.97 29.96
C ASN A 160 4.46 -41.13 29.37
N VAL A 161 5.18 -40.02 29.15
CA VAL A 161 6.59 -40.04 28.73
C VAL A 161 7.49 -40.64 29.81
N ASP A 162 7.29 -40.28 31.07
CA ASP A 162 8.08 -40.82 32.20
C ASP A 162 7.89 -42.33 32.34
N VAL A 163 6.66 -42.84 32.19
CA VAL A 163 6.36 -44.29 32.19
C VAL A 163 7.08 -45.01 31.04
N ILE A 164 6.99 -44.48 29.81
CA ILE A 164 7.69 -45.05 28.65
C ILE A 164 9.21 -45.06 28.88
N ASN A 165 9.77 -43.98 29.43
CA ASN A 165 11.20 -43.89 29.71
C ASN A 165 11.66 -44.95 30.74
N LEU A 166 10.86 -45.18 31.78
CA LEU A 166 11.12 -46.22 32.79
C LEU A 166 11.07 -47.63 32.19
N GLU A 167 10.13 -47.90 31.29
CA GLU A 167 9.98 -49.19 30.64
C GLU A 167 11.13 -49.47 29.67
N VAL A 168 11.54 -48.48 28.87
CA VAL A 168 12.73 -48.59 28.02
C VAL A 168 13.99 -48.79 28.86
N LYS A 169 14.11 -48.10 30.01
CA LYS A 169 15.23 -48.31 30.95
C LYS A 169 15.35 -49.77 31.38
N LYS A 170 14.26 -50.38 31.84
CA LYS A 170 14.25 -51.80 32.25
C LYS A 170 14.73 -52.70 31.11
N ASN A 171 14.23 -52.49 29.90
CA ASN A 171 14.58 -53.33 28.75
C ASN A 171 16.05 -53.16 28.33
N VAL A 172 16.62 -51.95 28.40
CA VAL A 172 18.05 -51.70 28.09
C VAL A 172 18.96 -52.39 29.10
N GLU A 173 18.64 -52.35 30.40
CA GLU A 173 19.43 -53.00 31.46
C GLU A 173 19.47 -54.53 31.27
N VAL A 174 18.38 -55.15 30.80
CA VAL A 174 18.34 -56.60 30.50
C VAL A 174 19.22 -56.96 29.29
N ILE A 175 19.23 -56.12 28.25
CA ILE A 175 20.07 -56.36 27.05
C ILE A 175 21.55 -56.31 27.42
N ASN A 176 21.91 -55.41 28.34
CA ASN A 176 23.29 -55.26 28.77
C ASN A 176 23.40 -54.68 30.20
N PRO A 177 23.80 -55.50 31.20
CA PRO A 177 23.87 -55.08 32.60
C PRO A 177 24.88 -53.95 32.88
N GLU A 178 25.89 -53.78 32.01
CA GLU A 178 26.90 -52.73 32.13
C GLU A 178 26.39 -51.34 31.68
N VAL A 179 25.25 -51.30 30.97
CA VAL A 179 24.65 -50.05 30.47
C VAL A 179 23.74 -49.47 31.55
N LYS A 180 24.24 -48.45 32.26
CA LYS A 180 23.49 -47.74 33.30
C LYS A 180 22.67 -46.58 32.72
N TYR A 181 21.53 -46.24 33.34
CA TYR A 181 20.62 -45.16 32.92
C TYR A 181 21.29 -43.79 32.67
N LYS A 182 22.36 -43.47 33.41
CA LYS A 182 23.12 -42.21 33.21
C LYS A 182 23.67 -42.08 31.79
N ASN A 183 23.74 -43.19 31.06
CA ASN A 183 24.35 -43.28 29.75
C ASN A 183 23.37 -43.01 28.59
N VAL A 184 22.08 -42.78 28.88
CA VAL A 184 21.05 -42.43 27.89
C VAL A 184 20.71 -40.95 28.05
N ILE A 185 21.12 -40.13 27.08
CA ILE A 185 20.91 -38.68 27.09
C ILE A 185 19.48 -38.31 26.68
N LYS A 186 18.93 -39.01 25.69
CA LYS A 186 17.67 -38.60 25.07
C LYS A 186 16.90 -39.79 24.50
N LEU A 187 15.59 -39.77 24.72
CA LEU A 187 14.66 -40.75 24.19
C LEU A 187 13.46 -39.99 23.63
N ILE A 188 13.25 -40.08 22.31
CA ILE A 188 12.14 -39.37 21.63
C ILE A 188 11.50 -40.27 20.57
N ARG A 189 10.18 -40.12 20.38
CA ARG A 189 9.48 -40.74 19.24
C ARG A 189 9.63 -39.88 17.99
N ILE A 190 10.02 -40.49 16.87
CA ILE A 190 10.21 -39.80 15.59
C ILE A 190 9.02 -40.03 14.64
N GLY A 191 8.70 -39.04 13.81
CA GLY A 191 7.61 -39.08 12.84
C GLY A 191 6.28 -38.49 13.32
N LYS A 192 5.35 -38.26 12.36
CA LYS A 192 3.99 -37.75 12.61
C LYS A 192 3.15 -38.79 13.35
N LYS A 193 2.35 -38.35 14.34
CA LYS A 193 1.44 -39.24 15.07
C LYS A 193 0.41 -39.80 14.06
N ASN A 194 0.27 -41.12 14.04
CA ASN A 194 -0.73 -41.85 13.26
C ASN A 194 -1.21 -43.00 14.15
N GLU A 195 -2.52 -43.22 14.22
CA GLU A 195 -3.12 -44.24 15.10
C GLU A 195 -2.84 -45.66 14.63
N ASN A 196 -2.60 -45.84 13.32
CA ASN A 196 -2.40 -47.15 12.71
C ASN A 196 -0.94 -47.59 12.65
N VAL A 197 0.02 -46.75 13.05
CA VAL A 197 1.46 -47.03 12.92
C VAL A 197 2.20 -46.66 14.20
N VAL A 198 2.89 -47.63 14.79
CA VAL A 198 3.77 -47.39 15.93
C VAL A 198 4.99 -46.61 15.47
N ARG A 199 5.15 -45.40 16.01
CA ARG A 199 6.30 -44.53 15.70
C ARG A 199 7.61 -45.09 16.26
N PRO A 200 8.71 -45.09 15.47
CA PRO A 200 10.02 -45.47 15.96
C PRO A 200 10.50 -44.58 17.10
N ILE A 201 11.37 -45.13 17.95
CA ILE A 201 12.01 -44.42 19.06
C ILE A 201 13.47 -44.17 18.69
N LEU A 202 13.90 -42.92 18.78
CA LEU A 202 15.30 -42.53 18.69
C LEU A 202 15.89 -42.47 20.09
N ILE A 203 16.97 -43.23 20.30
CA ILE A 203 17.71 -43.29 21.56
C ILE A 203 19.10 -42.69 21.33
N LYS A 204 19.45 -41.67 22.10
CA LYS A 204 20.78 -41.05 22.10
C LYS A 204 21.52 -41.46 23.37
N PHE A 205 22.68 -42.09 23.19
CA PHE A 205 23.60 -42.42 24.28
C PHE A 205 24.63 -41.30 24.48
N ASP A 206 25.27 -41.27 25.65
CA ASP A 206 26.34 -40.34 26.00
C ASP A 206 27.71 -40.76 25.44
N ASP A 207 27.96 -42.07 25.38
CA ASP A 207 29.18 -42.65 24.85
C ASP A 207 28.89 -43.60 23.66
N LEU A 208 29.70 -43.49 22.61
CA LEU A 208 29.68 -44.38 21.46
C LEU A 208 29.98 -45.83 21.84
N LYS A 209 30.86 -46.06 22.82
CA LYS A 209 31.22 -47.42 23.28
C LYS A 209 30.01 -48.18 23.79
N ILE A 210 29.10 -47.47 24.44
CA ILE A 210 27.87 -48.02 25.03
C ILE A 210 26.89 -48.41 23.95
N LYS A 211 26.74 -47.55 22.93
CA LYS A 211 25.98 -47.88 21.73
C LYS A 211 26.53 -49.16 21.10
N ASP A 212 27.84 -49.26 20.91
CA ASP A 212 28.46 -50.42 20.25
C ASP A 212 28.31 -51.71 21.07
N LEU A 213 28.44 -51.63 22.40
CA LEU A 213 28.24 -52.77 23.29
C LEU A 213 26.78 -53.28 23.26
N LEU A 214 25.81 -52.37 23.14
CA LEU A 214 24.39 -52.70 22.97
C LEU A 214 24.13 -53.38 21.62
N PHE A 215 24.71 -52.85 20.53
CA PHE A 215 24.59 -53.48 19.20
C PHE A 215 25.30 -54.85 19.12
N LYS A 216 26.39 -55.08 19.88
CA LYS A 216 27.01 -56.42 20.00
C LYS A 216 26.08 -57.44 20.65
N ASN A 217 25.28 -57.02 21.63
CA ASN A 217 24.37 -57.89 22.39
C ASN A 217 22.93 -57.89 21.87
N ILE A 218 22.63 -57.22 20.75
CA ILE A 218 21.29 -57.08 20.18
C ILE A 218 20.57 -58.42 19.95
N TYR A 219 21.32 -59.50 19.68
CA TYR A 219 20.76 -60.84 19.46
C TYR A 219 20.02 -61.37 20.69
N LYS A 220 20.40 -60.90 21.89
CA LYS A 220 19.74 -61.27 23.16
C LYS A 220 18.35 -60.66 23.30
N LEU A 221 17.96 -59.63 22.52
CA LEU A 221 16.58 -59.11 22.58
C LEU A 221 15.54 -60.20 22.31
N LYS A 222 15.85 -61.13 21.41
CA LYS A 222 14.97 -62.24 21.06
C LYS A 222 14.75 -63.22 22.20
N THR A 223 15.59 -63.20 23.24
CA THR A 223 15.51 -64.12 24.38
C THR A 223 14.87 -63.50 25.62
N ILE A 224 14.50 -62.20 25.59
CA ILE A 224 13.94 -61.49 26.74
C ILE A 224 12.41 -61.68 26.86
N GLY A 225 11.72 -61.91 25.73
CA GLY A 225 10.28 -62.23 25.69
C GLY A 225 9.72 -62.19 24.27
N ASP A 226 8.61 -62.88 24.04
CA ASP A 226 7.99 -63.02 22.71
C ASP A 226 7.59 -61.67 22.08
N ASP A 227 7.16 -60.71 22.91
CA ASP A 227 6.80 -59.35 22.49
C ASP A 227 8.00 -58.56 21.92
N LEU A 228 9.21 -58.85 22.41
CA LEU A 228 10.43 -58.18 21.98
C LEU A 228 11.12 -58.89 20.82
N ALA A 229 10.71 -60.11 20.48
CA ALA A 229 11.28 -60.88 19.37
C ALA A 229 11.06 -60.20 17.99
N GLN A 230 9.99 -59.40 17.88
CA GLN A 230 9.65 -58.66 16.66
C GLN A 230 10.27 -57.26 16.60
N VAL A 231 10.83 -56.77 17.71
CA VAL A 231 11.42 -55.44 17.80
C VAL A 231 12.78 -55.41 17.11
N ARG A 232 13.00 -54.41 16.25
CA ARG A 232 14.26 -54.21 15.52
C ARG A 232 14.96 -52.96 16.03
N LEU A 233 16.25 -53.09 16.31
CA LEU A 233 17.14 -51.95 16.59
C LEU A 233 18.10 -51.79 15.42
N SER A 234 18.26 -50.55 14.97
CA SER A 234 19.12 -50.19 13.84
C SER A 234 19.83 -48.88 14.12
N HIS A 235 20.99 -48.66 13.49
CA HIS A 235 21.63 -47.35 13.54
C HIS A 235 20.75 -46.28 12.89
N ASP A 236 20.78 -45.07 13.45
CA ASP A 236 20.18 -43.90 12.81
C ASP A 236 21.12 -43.40 11.71
N LEU A 237 20.76 -43.72 10.46
CA LEU A 237 21.60 -43.50 9.29
C LEU A 237 21.10 -42.29 8.48
N THR A 238 22.05 -41.50 7.97
CA THR A 238 21.71 -40.45 7.00
C THR A 238 21.12 -41.07 5.72
N ARG A 239 20.53 -40.23 4.86
CA ARG A 239 19.95 -40.69 3.60
C ARG A 239 21.01 -41.32 2.70
N GLU A 240 22.18 -40.70 2.61
CA GLU A 240 23.31 -41.15 1.79
C GLU A 240 23.86 -42.48 2.32
N GLN A 241 23.98 -42.61 3.65
CA GLN A 241 24.41 -43.85 4.29
C GLN A 241 23.43 -44.99 4.03
N ARG A 242 22.11 -44.73 4.08
CA ARG A 242 21.08 -45.74 3.75
C ARG A 242 21.17 -46.20 2.30
N ILE A 243 21.40 -45.28 1.37
CA ILE A 243 21.57 -45.61 -0.05
C ILE A 243 22.81 -46.51 -0.23
N LYS A 244 23.96 -46.11 0.33
CA LYS A 244 25.19 -46.93 0.28
C LYS A 244 24.98 -48.31 0.88
N LEU A 245 24.38 -48.39 2.07
CA LEU A 245 24.10 -49.67 2.73
C LEU A 245 23.19 -50.55 1.89
N LYS A 246 22.16 -49.97 1.25
CA LYS A 246 21.26 -50.69 0.34
C LYS A 246 22.02 -51.28 -0.84
N THR A 247 22.90 -50.51 -1.47
CA THR A 247 23.75 -50.99 -2.58
C THR A 247 24.63 -52.17 -2.16
N VAL A 248 25.28 -52.09 -0.99
CA VAL A 248 26.12 -53.19 -0.49
C VAL A 248 25.30 -54.44 -0.15
N PHE A 249 24.06 -54.29 0.33
CA PHE A 249 23.14 -55.43 0.53
C PHE A 249 22.68 -56.06 -0.79
N GLU A 250 22.44 -55.25 -1.83
CA GLU A 250 22.10 -55.76 -3.16
C GLU A 250 23.27 -56.54 -3.77
N GLU A 251 24.51 -56.07 -3.60
CA GLU A 251 25.72 -56.79 -4.00
C GLU A 251 25.87 -58.13 -3.26
N ASP A 252 25.60 -58.15 -1.96
CA ASP A 252 25.63 -59.36 -1.12
C ASP A 252 24.58 -60.38 -1.59
N GLN A 253 23.34 -59.94 -1.83
CA GLN A 253 22.27 -60.80 -2.34
C GLN A 253 22.62 -61.37 -3.71
N LYS A 254 23.18 -60.56 -4.60
CA LYS A 254 23.59 -61.01 -5.94
C LYS A 254 24.70 -62.06 -5.85
N LYS A 255 25.73 -61.83 -5.04
CA LYS A 255 26.82 -62.81 -4.83
C LYS A 255 26.34 -64.11 -4.19
N ASN A 256 25.34 -64.05 -3.31
CA ASN A 256 24.72 -65.25 -2.74
C ASN A 256 23.85 -66.00 -3.76
N ALA A 257 23.16 -65.30 -4.67
CA ALA A 257 22.39 -65.93 -5.74
C ALA A 257 23.28 -66.58 -6.81
N ASP A 258 24.40 -65.93 -7.14
CA ASP A 258 25.37 -66.40 -8.15
C ASP A 258 26.36 -67.45 -7.58
N GLY A 259 26.45 -67.57 -6.25
CA GLY A 259 27.44 -68.38 -5.55
C GLY A 259 27.10 -69.88 -5.54
N LYS A 260 28.08 -70.72 -5.93
CA LYS A 260 28.00 -72.18 -5.74
C LYS A 260 28.29 -72.53 -4.27
N GLY A 261 27.25 -72.99 -3.56
CA GLY A 261 27.10 -73.63 -2.22
C GLY A 261 28.19 -73.66 -1.11
N ASN A 262 29.44 -73.32 -1.38
CA ASN A 262 30.58 -73.45 -0.46
C ASN A 262 30.86 -72.18 0.36
N PHE A 263 30.21 -71.06 0.01
CA PHE A 263 30.41 -69.77 0.66
C PHE A 263 29.09 -69.02 0.83
N LEU A 264 29.00 -68.29 1.94
CA LEU A 264 27.94 -67.35 2.27
C LEU A 264 28.56 -65.96 2.30
N PHE A 265 28.01 -65.04 1.52
CA PHE A 265 28.38 -63.64 1.57
C PHE A 265 27.53 -62.94 2.65
N LYS A 266 28.16 -62.04 3.42
CA LYS A 266 27.47 -61.18 4.39
C LYS A 266 28.05 -59.77 4.38
N VAL A 267 27.18 -58.78 4.51
CA VAL A 267 27.59 -57.39 4.77
C VAL A 267 28.19 -57.26 6.18
N ARG A 268 29.41 -56.71 6.28
CA ARG A 268 30.12 -56.39 7.53
C ARG A 268 30.73 -54.98 7.46
N GLY A 269 31.21 -54.49 8.60
CA GLY A 269 31.89 -53.20 8.72
C GLY A 269 31.15 -52.18 9.58
N GLU A 270 31.88 -51.15 9.98
CA GLU A 270 31.35 -50.00 10.72
C GLU A 270 30.41 -49.15 9.85
N VAL A 271 29.62 -48.29 10.48
CA VAL A 271 28.74 -47.36 9.78
C VAL A 271 29.51 -46.53 8.75
N GLY A 272 29.13 -46.65 7.47
CA GLY A 272 29.77 -45.94 6.36
C GLY A 272 31.00 -46.65 5.75
N LYS A 273 31.46 -47.76 6.33
CA LYS A 273 32.58 -48.59 5.82
C LYS A 273 32.14 -50.04 5.56
N TRP A 274 30.90 -50.20 5.11
CA TRP A 274 30.32 -51.51 4.83
C TRP A 274 30.95 -52.15 3.60
N HIS A 275 31.21 -53.44 3.69
CA HIS A 275 31.75 -54.26 2.61
C HIS A 275 31.19 -55.68 2.72
N VAL A 276 31.15 -56.37 1.58
CA VAL A 276 30.71 -57.77 1.53
C VAL A 276 31.90 -58.68 1.86
N VAL A 277 31.72 -59.55 2.86
CA VAL A 277 32.71 -60.54 3.28
C VAL A 277 32.24 -61.93 2.87
N GLN A 278 33.16 -62.74 2.35
CA GLN A 278 32.93 -64.15 2.01
C GLN A 278 33.22 -65.03 3.23
N ILE A 279 32.24 -65.84 3.63
CA ILE A 279 32.32 -66.72 4.79
C ILE A 279 32.16 -68.17 4.30
N PRO A 280 33.10 -69.09 4.57
CA PRO A 280 32.94 -70.50 4.22
C PRO A 280 31.71 -71.11 4.93
N THR A 281 30.91 -71.91 4.22
CA THR A 281 29.78 -72.65 4.81
C THR A 281 30.21 -73.99 5.44
N GLY A 282 31.52 -74.24 5.53
CA GLY A 282 32.11 -75.46 6.11
C GLY A 282 32.17 -75.46 7.64
N LYS A 283 31.65 -76.54 8.23
CA LYS A 283 31.53 -76.91 9.65
C LYS A 283 32.55 -76.30 10.63
N THR A 284 32.04 -75.57 11.61
CA THR A 284 32.38 -75.68 13.05
C THR A 284 31.08 -75.78 13.82
#